data_AF-A0A496XI26-F1
#
_entry.id   AF-A0A496XI26-F1
#
_cell.length_a   1.000
_cell.length_b   1.000
_cell.length_c   1.000
_cell.angle_alpha   90.00
_cell.angle_beta   90.00
_cell.angle_gamma   90.00
#
_symmetry.space_group_name_H-M   'P 1'
#
loop_
_entity.id
_entity.type
_entity.pdbx_description
1 polymer ?
#
loop_
_entity_poly.entity_id
_entity_poly.type
_entity_poly.pdbx_seq_one_letter_code
_entity_poly.pdbx_strand_id
1 'polypeptide(L)'
;MITTIKLPWLLAALLLISGHAAAQQSEMFGPFELHYSVVNTTFLDPKIAANYGITRGEKRAILNLAVREHLTGGGSEPRTMQLKGRTWDLIQNQFLEFKEIREGQAIYYIAEFKFINEEWRFFEMDFRPEGAEQTYTFKFKHQLYIN
;
A
#
# COMPACT_ATOMS: atom_id res chain seq x y z
N MET A 1 -31.04 50.92 -15.62
CA MET A 1 -30.42 50.00 -16.59
C MET A 1 -29.01 49.66 -16.11
N ILE A 2 -28.88 48.42 -15.64
CA ILE A 2 -27.71 47.53 -15.59
C ILE A 2 -26.33 48.16 -15.34
N THR A 3 -25.86 48.01 -14.10
CA THR A 3 -24.46 48.13 -13.69
C THR A 3 -23.63 46.97 -14.27
N THR A 4 -22.72 47.28 -15.20
CA THR A 4 -21.74 46.31 -15.74
C THR A 4 -20.57 46.17 -14.76
N ILE A 5 -20.65 45.17 -13.90
CA ILE A 5 -19.54 44.73 -13.04
C ILE A 5 -18.49 44.05 -13.93
N LYS A 6 -17.25 44.55 -13.89
CA LYS A 6 -16.13 44.04 -14.68
C LYS A 6 -15.84 42.58 -14.29
N LEU A 7 -15.93 41.70 -15.29
CA LEU A 7 -15.80 40.25 -15.20
C LEU A 7 -14.38 39.75 -15.61
N PRO A 8 -13.27 40.09 -14.92
CA PRO A 8 -12.02 39.36 -15.15
C PRO A 8 -11.49 38.61 -13.91
N TRP A 9 -12.21 38.59 -12.79
CA TRP A 9 -11.72 37.98 -11.54
C TRP A 9 -12.27 36.58 -11.24
N LEU A 10 -13.24 36.08 -12.01
CA LEU A 10 -13.81 34.75 -11.76
C LEU A 10 -13.05 33.57 -12.39
N LEU A 11 -12.11 33.78 -13.31
CA LEU A 11 -11.35 32.67 -13.92
C LEU A 11 -10.11 32.24 -13.12
N ALA A 12 -9.70 33.00 -12.10
CA ALA A 12 -8.50 32.67 -11.31
C ALA A 12 -8.74 31.63 -10.20
N ALA A 13 -10.00 31.22 -9.96
CA ALA A 13 -10.35 30.33 -8.85
C ALA A 13 -10.35 28.82 -9.20
N LEU A 14 -10.07 28.43 -10.44
CA LEU A 14 -10.30 27.05 -10.93
C LEU A 14 -9.04 26.19 -11.08
N LEU A 15 -7.94 26.49 -10.38
CA LEU A 15 -6.65 25.78 -10.58
C LEU A 15 -6.02 25.14 -9.32
N LEU A 16 -6.75 25.00 -8.21
CA LEU A 16 -6.17 24.47 -6.96
C LEU A 16 -6.73 23.13 -6.47
N ILE A 17 -7.44 22.38 -7.32
CA ILE A 17 -7.79 20.99 -6.99
C ILE A 17 -6.73 20.06 -7.57
N SER A 18 -5.49 20.24 -7.11
CA SER A 18 -4.48 19.18 -7.23
C SER A 18 -4.94 18.04 -6.34
N GLY A 19 -5.59 17.04 -6.94
CA GLY A 19 -6.03 15.84 -6.26
C GLY A 19 -4.85 15.24 -5.49
N HIS A 20 -5.08 14.94 -4.21
CA HIS A 20 -4.13 14.20 -3.39
C HIS A 20 -3.97 12.81 -4.03
N ALA A 21 -2.90 12.63 -4.80
CA ALA A 21 -2.55 11.35 -5.39
C ALA A 21 -2.29 10.33 -4.27
N ALA A 22 -2.80 9.11 -4.47
CA ALA A 22 -2.89 7.99 -3.53
C ALA A 22 -1.76 7.96 -2.48
N ALA A 23 -2.16 8.17 -1.22
CA ALA A 23 -1.28 8.09 -0.06
C ALA A 23 -0.73 6.66 0.08
N GLN A 24 0.55 6.45 -0.24
CA GLN A 24 1.31 5.37 0.35
C GLN A 24 1.12 5.47 1.87
N GLN A 25 0.58 4.43 2.49
CA GLN A 25 0.26 4.46 3.92
C GLN A 25 1.43 3.87 4.71
N SER A 26 1.75 4.48 5.85
CA SER A 26 2.75 3.94 6.77
C SER A 26 2.31 4.07 8.23
N GLU A 27 2.88 3.22 9.08
CA GLU A 27 2.65 3.24 10.53
C GLU A 27 3.96 2.97 11.28
N MET A 28 4.16 3.65 12.41
CA MET A 28 5.37 3.57 13.22
C MET A 28 5.25 2.53 14.34
N PHE A 29 6.29 1.73 14.49
CA PHE A 29 6.47 0.69 15.51
C PHE A 29 7.84 0.87 16.17
N GLY A 30 7.92 1.76 17.16
CA GLY A 30 9.21 2.18 17.71
C GLY A 30 10.06 2.90 16.65
N PRO A 31 11.31 2.49 16.37
CA PRO A 31 12.13 3.08 15.31
C PRO A 31 11.76 2.55 13.92
N PHE A 32 10.86 1.57 13.80
CA PHE A 32 10.52 0.94 12.53
C PHE A 32 9.27 1.56 11.93
N GLU A 33 9.34 1.97 10.67
CA GLU A 33 8.22 2.45 9.87
C GLU A 33 7.80 1.36 8.88
N LEU A 34 6.59 0.83 9.05
CA LEU A 34 6.01 -0.14 8.13
C LEU A 34 5.22 0.62 7.06
N HIS A 35 5.69 0.56 5.82
CA HIS A 35 5.00 1.03 4.63
C HIS A 35 4.13 -0.09 4.06
N TYR A 36 2.89 0.23 3.69
CA TYR A 36 1.96 -0.74 3.12
C TYR A 36 1.11 -0.13 2.01
N SER A 37 0.74 -0.98 1.04
CA SER A 37 -0.18 -0.61 -0.02
C SER A 37 -0.94 -1.83 -0.54
N VAL A 38 -2.19 -1.63 -0.93
CA VAL A 38 -3.01 -2.62 -1.63
C VAL A 38 -3.25 -2.13 -3.05
N VAL A 39 -2.92 -2.97 -4.05
CA VAL A 39 -2.97 -2.57 -5.47
C VAL A 39 -3.66 -3.64 -6.30
N ASN A 40 -4.64 -3.25 -7.13
CA ASN A 40 -5.22 -4.16 -8.12
C ASN A 40 -4.14 -4.52 -9.17
N THR A 41 -3.97 -5.81 -9.43
CA THR A 41 -2.94 -6.30 -10.35
C THR A 41 -3.15 -5.83 -11.80
N THR A 42 -4.36 -5.38 -12.17
CA THR A 42 -4.61 -4.77 -13.48
C THR A 42 -3.78 -3.50 -13.71
N PHE A 43 -3.47 -2.76 -12.64
CA PHE A 43 -2.64 -1.55 -12.70
C PHE A 43 -1.14 -1.82 -12.86
N LEU A 44 -0.69 -3.06 -12.61
CA LEU A 44 0.72 -3.40 -12.81
C LEU A 44 1.04 -3.42 -14.31
N ASP A 45 2.19 -2.85 -14.67
CA ASP A 45 2.75 -3.03 -16.00
C ASP A 45 2.94 -4.54 -16.30
N PRO A 46 2.56 -5.03 -17.49
CA PRO A 46 2.65 -6.44 -17.82
C PRO A 46 4.04 -7.04 -17.62
N LYS A 47 5.11 -6.26 -17.89
CA LYS A 47 6.50 -6.71 -17.73
C LYS A 47 6.85 -6.84 -16.26
N ILE A 48 6.43 -5.90 -15.42
CA ILE A 48 6.66 -5.94 -13.97
C ILE A 48 5.94 -7.14 -13.35
N ALA A 49 4.68 -7.36 -13.72
CA ALA A 49 3.94 -8.52 -13.27
C ALA A 49 4.62 -9.83 -13.69
N ALA A 50 5.05 -9.94 -14.96
CA ALA A 50 5.76 -11.11 -15.45
C ALA A 50 7.10 -11.33 -14.73
N ASN A 51 7.90 -10.28 -14.53
CA ASN A 51 9.19 -10.35 -13.85
C ASN A 51 9.04 -10.87 -12.41
N TYR A 52 7.97 -10.49 -11.72
CA TYR A 52 7.71 -10.93 -10.35
C TYR A 52 6.82 -12.17 -10.24
N GLY A 53 6.34 -12.71 -11.36
CA GLY A 53 5.43 -13.86 -11.38
C GLY A 53 4.03 -13.54 -10.84
N ILE A 54 3.63 -12.27 -10.85
CA ILE A 54 2.33 -11.80 -10.37
C ILE A 54 1.28 -12.05 -11.44
N THR A 55 0.18 -12.73 -11.07
CA THR A 55 -0.90 -12.97 -12.01
C THR A 55 -1.82 -11.75 -12.10
N ARG A 56 -1.86 -11.11 -13.26
CA ARG A 56 -2.79 -9.99 -13.50
C ARG A 56 -4.23 -10.48 -13.66
N GLY A 57 -5.19 -9.74 -13.11
CA GLY A 57 -6.61 -9.96 -13.35
C GLY A 57 -7.50 -9.02 -12.53
N GLU A 58 -8.72 -8.79 -13.02
CA GLU A 58 -9.70 -7.85 -12.45
C GLU A 58 -10.05 -8.11 -10.97
N LYS A 59 -10.02 -9.39 -10.56
CA LYS A 59 -10.33 -9.86 -9.19
C LYS A 59 -9.09 -10.25 -8.39
N ARG A 60 -7.93 -9.69 -8.75
CA ARG A 60 -6.64 -9.99 -8.11
C ARG A 60 -5.99 -8.71 -7.65
N ALA A 61 -5.53 -8.72 -6.41
CA ALA A 61 -4.78 -7.62 -5.82
C ALA A 61 -3.51 -8.16 -5.17
N ILE A 62 -2.56 -7.25 -4.94
CA ILE A 62 -1.39 -7.49 -4.13
C ILE A 62 -1.44 -6.65 -2.86
N LEU A 63 -0.98 -7.22 -1.75
CA LEU A 63 -0.51 -6.49 -0.59
C LEU A 63 1.00 -6.35 -0.72
N ASN A 64 1.51 -5.12 -0.69
CA ASN A 64 2.93 -4.83 -0.60
C ASN A 64 3.26 -4.28 0.79
N LEU A 65 4.32 -4.79 1.41
CA LEU A 65 4.85 -4.36 2.70
C LEU A 65 6.35 -4.11 2.59
N ALA A 66 6.82 -3.02 3.20
CA ALA A 66 8.23 -2.73 3.36
C ALA A 66 8.48 -2.07 4.72
N VAL A 67 9.57 -2.42 5.39
CA VAL A 67 9.91 -1.79 6.67
C VAL A 67 11.22 -1.02 6.55
N ARG A 68 11.24 0.16 7.17
CA ARG A 68 12.44 1.00 7.28
C ARG A 68 12.71 1.30 8.73
N GLU A 69 13.95 1.27 9.16
CA GLU A 69 14.35 1.74 10.49
C GLU A 69 14.82 3.20 10.40
N HIS A 70 14.31 4.06 11.27
CA HIS A 70 14.77 5.45 11.42
C HIS A 70 15.97 5.46 12.37
N LEU A 71 17.11 5.96 11.88
CA LEU A 71 18.37 5.96 12.62
C LEU A 71 18.48 7.17 13.54
N THR A 72 19.17 7.03 14.67
CA THR A 72 19.38 8.10 15.66
C THR A 72 20.14 9.31 15.10
N GLY A 73 21.01 9.10 14.11
CA GLY A 73 21.73 10.17 13.39
C GLY A 73 20.93 10.86 12.29
N GLY A 74 19.65 10.50 12.12
CA GLY A 74 18.82 10.92 11.00
C GLY A 74 18.93 9.98 9.80
N GLY A 75 17.91 10.03 8.94
CA GLY A 75 17.77 9.12 7.80
C GLY A 75 17.05 7.81 8.17
N SER A 76 16.91 6.94 7.17
CA SER A 76 16.30 5.63 7.36
C SER A 76 16.94 4.57 6.46
N GLU A 77 16.94 3.32 6.93
CA GLU A 77 17.46 2.17 6.21
C GLU A 77 16.38 1.09 6.03
N PRO A 78 16.28 0.45 4.86
CA PRO A 78 15.39 -0.69 4.70
C PRO A 78 15.88 -1.87 5.55
N ARG A 79 14.96 -2.55 6.23
CA ARG A 79 15.25 -3.76 7.00
C ARG A 79 14.54 -4.96 6.38
N THR A 80 15.18 -6.13 6.46
CA THR A 80 14.45 -7.39 6.24
C THR A 80 13.48 -7.61 7.40
N MET A 81 12.48 -8.48 7.21
CA MET A 81 11.61 -8.86 8.31
C MET A 81 11.16 -10.32 8.21
N GLN A 82 10.98 -10.95 9.38
CA GLN A 82 10.16 -12.14 9.48
C GLN A 82 8.70 -11.70 9.43
N LEU A 83 7.90 -12.37 8.61
CA LEU A 83 6.53 -11.94 8.34
C LEU A 83 5.59 -13.14 8.24
N LYS A 84 4.45 -13.05 8.93
CA LYS A 84 3.27 -13.90 8.71
C LYS A 84 2.06 -13.00 8.67
N GLY A 85 1.09 -13.36 7.83
CA GLY A 85 -0.12 -12.58 7.73
C GLY A 85 -1.29 -13.40 7.25
N ARG A 86 -2.47 -12.85 7.48
CA ARG A 86 -3.73 -13.40 7.00
C ARG A 86 -4.63 -12.27 6.54
N THR A 87 -5.57 -12.62 5.68
CA THR A 87 -6.55 -11.71 5.17
C THR A 87 -7.91 -12.40 5.12
N TRP A 88 -8.97 -11.65 5.41
CA TRP A 88 -10.33 -12.20 5.41
C TRP A 88 -11.35 -11.16 5.00
N ASP A 89 -12.44 -11.64 4.42
CA ASP A 89 -13.67 -10.92 4.19
C ASP A 89 -14.78 -11.55 5.07
N LEU A 90 -16.06 -11.31 4.75
CA LEU A 90 -17.18 -11.87 5.53
C LEU A 90 -17.45 -13.36 5.23
N ILE A 91 -16.83 -13.92 4.20
CA ILE A 91 -17.05 -15.25 3.64
C ILE A 91 -15.81 -16.13 3.78
N GLN A 92 -14.62 -15.59 3.50
CA GLN A 92 -13.36 -16.32 3.39
C GLN A 92 -12.28 -15.76 4.32
N ASN A 93 -11.40 -16.65 4.78
CA ASN A 93 -10.18 -16.33 5.52
C ASN A 93 -9.04 -17.15 4.93
N GLN A 94 -7.90 -16.52 4.69
CA GLN A 94 -6.72 -17.18 4.12
C GLN A 94 -5.42 -16.58 4.70
N PHE A 95 -4.39 -17.41 4.80
CA PHE A 95 -3.03 -16.92 5.05
C PHE A 95 -2.47 -16.28 3.78
N LEU A 96 -1.62 -15.28 3.97
CA LEU A 96 -0.92 -14.60 2.89
C LEU A 96 0.44 -15.25 2.65
N GLU A 97 0.69 -15.63 1.40
CA GLU A 97 1.99 -16.13 0.95
C GLU A 97 2.83 -14.96 0.45
N PHE A 98 3.81 -14.53 1.25
CA PHE A 98 4.67 -13.41 0.92
C PHE A 98 5.91 -13.85 0.13
N LYS A 99 6.17 -13.15 -0.97
CA LYS A 99 7.40 -13.22 -1.73
C LYS A 99 8.26 -11.99 -1.44
N GLU A 100 9.51 -12.23 -1.05
CA GLU A 100 10.50 -11.16 -0.92
C GLU A 100 11.03 -10.75 -2.30
N ILE A 101 11.04 -9.45 -2.57
CA ILE A 101 11.54 -8.83 -3.80
C ILE A 101 12.56 -7.77 -3.41
N ARG A 102 13.69 -7.75 -4.11
CA ARG A 102 14.78 -6.80 -3.88
C ARG A 102 15.04 -5.99 -5.14
N GLU A 103 14.92 -4.66 -5.02
CA GLU A 103 15.20 -3.70 -6.09
C GLU A 103 16.23 -2.68 -5.61
N GLY A 104 17.48 -2.85 -6.04
CA GLY A 104 18.59 -2.07 -5.50
C GLY A 104 18.73 -2.28 -3.99
N GLN A 105 18.44 -1.24 -3.20
CA GLN A 105 18.43 -1.31 -1.74
C GLN A 105 17.03 -1.55 -1.15
N ALA A 106 15.97 -1.43 -1.94
CA ALA A 106 14.60 -1.61 -1.45
C ALA A 106 14.27 -3.09 -1.29
N ILE A 107 13.55 -3.42 -0.21
CA ILE A 107 13.10 -4.77 0.12
C ILE A 107 11.58 -4.72 0.29
N TYR A 108 10.87 -5.50 -0.52
CA TYR A 108 9.42 -5.59 -0.54
C TYR A 108 8.97 -7.02 -0.22
N TYR A 109 7.85 -7.13 0.47
CA TYR A 109 7.15 -8.38 0.70
C TYR A 109 5.79 -8.27 0.03
N ILE A 110 5.60 -9.02 -1.05
CA ILE A 110 4.38 -9.00 -1.86
C ILE A 110 3.61 -10.29 -1.65
N ALA A 111 2.32 -10.18 -1.33
CA ALA A 111 1.39 -11.30 -1.31
C ALA A 111 0.22 -11.04 -2.27
N GLU A 112 -0.06 -12.01 -3.14
CA GLU A 112 -1.24 -12.00 -4.00
C GLU A 112 -2.47 -12.55 -3.28
N PHE A 113 -3.63 -11.96 -3.55
CA PHE A 113 -4.91 -12.49 -3.11
C PHE A 113 -6.01 -12.19 -4.11
N LYS A 114 -7.07 -13.01 -4.09
CA LYS A 114 -8.30 -12.78 -4.86
C LYS A 114 -9.31 -12.04 -4.01
N PHE A 115 -10.17 -11.24 -4.65
CA PHE A 115 -11.23 -10.47 -3.99
C PHE A 115 -12.53 -10.44 -4.81
N ILE A 116 -13.64 -10.07 -4.18
CA ILE A 116 -14.90 -9.76 -4.88
C ILE A 116 -15.18 -8.25 -4.90
N ASN A 117 -15.99 -7.79 -5.84
CA ASN A 117 -16.25 -6.35 -6.00
C ASN A 117 -16.90 -5.76 -4.74
N GLU A 118 -16.51 -4.53 -4.40
CA GLU A 118 -17.08 -3.72 -3.31
C GLU A 118 -16.98 -4.38 -1.93
N GLU A 119 -15.96 -5.20 -1.70
CA GLU A 119 -15.72 -5.80 -0.39
C GLU A 119 -14.85 -4.93 0.51
N TRP A 120 -15.10 -5.03 1.81
CA TRP A 120 -14.11 -4.69 2.83
C TRP A 120 -13.23 -5.90 3.08
N ARG A 121 -11.93 -5.73 2.81
CA ARG A 121 -10.92 -6.72 3.17
C ARG A 121 -10.21 -6.32 4.44
N PHE A 122 -10.08 -7.26 5.37
CA PHE A 122 -9.32 -7.09 6.59
C PHE A 122 -7.96 -7.80 6.47
N PHE A 123 -6.96 -7.21 7.09
CA PHE A 123 -5.58 -7.69 7.09
C PHE A 123 -5.05 -7.69 8.51
N GLU A 124 -4.27 -8.72 8.83
CA GLU A 124 -3.52 -8.84 10.06
C GLU A 124 -2.16 -9.45 9.74
N MET A 125 -1.10 -8.76 10.14
CA MET A 125 0.28 -9.20 9.95
C MET A 125 1.02 -9.14 11.26
N ASP A 126 1.72 -10.22 11.56
CA ASP A 126 2.72 -10.28 12.60
C ASP A 126 4.09 -10.21 11.92
N PHE A 127 4.85 -9.17 12.24
CA PHE A 127 6.14 -8.92 11.61
C PHE A 127 7.21 -8.57 12.64
N ARG A 128 8.43 -9.02 12.37
CA ARG A 128 9.60 -8.71 13.18
C ARG A 128 10.72 -8.22 12.26
N PRO A 129 10.97 -6.89 12.22
CA PRO A 129 12.11 -6.34 11.50
C PRO A 129 13.42 -6.90 12.04
N GLU A 130 14.41 -7.03 11.16
CA GLU A 130 15.78 -7.30 11.55
C GLU A 130 16.28 -6.23 12.53
N GLY A 131 16.91 -6.67 13.63
CA GLY A 131 17.32 -5.80 14.73
C GLY A 131 16.23 -5.56 15.79
N ALA A 132 14.96 -5.86 15.52
CA ALA A 132 13.91 -5.78 16.52
C ALA A 132 13.97 -6.95 17.52
N GLU A 133 13.73 -6.67 18.80
CA GLU A 133 13.66 -7.69 19.86
C GLU A 133 12.29 -8.37 19.93
N GLN A 134 11.23 -7.67 19.52
CA GLN A 134 9.84 -8.11 19.60
C GLN A 134 9.19 -8.22 18.22
N THR A 135 8.11 -9.00 18.17
CA THR A 135 7.18 -9.03 17.02
C THR A 135 6.11 -7.96 17.21
N TYR A 136 5.77 -7.26 16.14
CA TYR A 136 4.70 -6.28 16.08
C TYR A 136 3.50 -6.87 15.33
N THR A 137 2.30 -6.49 15.75
CA THR A 137 1.06 -6.82 15.04
C THR A 137 0.50 -5.57 14.40
N PHE A 138 0.28 -5.62 13.09
CA PHE A 138 -0.34 -4.55 12.31
C PHE A 138 -1.67 -5.04 11.73
N LYS A 139 -2.73 -4.25 11.90
CA LYS A 139 -4.07 -4.57 11.39
C LYS A 139 -4.65 -3.37 10.68
N PHE A 140 -5.21 -3.61 9.50
CA PHE A 140 -5.94 -2.59 8.76
C PHE A 140 -7.05 -3.21 7.93
N LYS A 141 -7.90 -2.35 7.37
CA LYS A 141 -8.92 -2.75 6.39
C LYS A 141 -8.83 -1.86 5.16
N HIS A 142 -9.17 -2.43 4.01
CA HIS A 142 -9.15 -1.74 2.73
C HIS A 142 -10.39 -2.11 1.93
N GLN A 143 -11.01 -1.15 1.26
CA GLN A 143 -12.15 -1.41 0.39
C GLN A 143 -11.66 -1.66 -1.04
N LEU A 144 -12.09 -2.75 -1.65
CA LEU A 144 -11.63 -3.19 -2.97
C LEU A 144 -12.73 -3.05 -4.01
N TYR A 145 -12.31 -2.65 -5.21
CA TYR A 145 -13.19 -2.50 -6.37
C TYR A 145 -12.57 -3.21 -7.56
N ILE A 146 -13.43 -3.82 -8.37
CA ILE A 146 -13.05 -4.26 -9.70
C ILE A 146 -12.90 -3.01 -10.58
N ASN A 147 -11.80 -2.95 -11.33
CA ASN A 147 -11.56 -1.91 -12.32
C ASN A 147 -12.04 -2.34 -13.70
#